data_AF-A0A366ME84-F1
#
_entry.id   AF-A0A366ME84-F1
#
_cell.length_a   1.000
_cell.length_b   1.000
_cell.length_c   1.000
_cell.angle_alpha   90.00
_cell.angle_beta   90.00
_cell.angle_gamma   90.00
#
_symmetry.space_group_name_H-M   'P 1'
#
loop_
_entity.id
_entity.type
_entity.pdbx_description
1 polymer ?
#
loop_
_entity_poly.entity_id
_entity_poly.type
_entity_poly.pdbx_seq_one_letter_code
_entity_poly.pdbx_strand_id
1 'polypeptide(L)'
;MDEDEKLLEKMKLRILRSFKWKDDVVNPLSDELGISNEEMEKILMNHLDMSSLEALHPTFESARPKCIAERLQADLRLCWLCDVMEIVSIEESNRIKMILVKEIMNGKNYDEALNDGKKQVLDLLLIE
;
A
#
# COMPACT_ATOMS: atom_id res chain seq x y z
N MET A 1 -25.32 24.23 -12.38
CA MET A 1 -25.14 22.86 -11.91
C MET A 1 -26.49 22.19 -11.95
N ASP A 2 -26.57 21.19 -12.82
CA ASP A 2 -27.74 20.36 -13.05
C ASP A 2 -28.09 19.59 -11.76
N GLU A 3 -29.37 19.27 -11.54
CA GLU A 3 -29.77 18.52 -10.33
C GLU A 3 -29.14 17.12 -10.28
N ASP A 4 -28.95 16.51 -11.45
CA ASP A 4 -28.31 15.20 -11.62
C ASP A 4 -26.82 15.22 -11.26
N GLU A 5 -26.13 16.32 -11.59
CA GLU A 5 -24.71 16.52 -11.27
C GLU A 5 -24.49 16.59 -9.75
N LYS A 6 -25.38 17.31 -9.05
CA LYS A 6 -25.38 17.40 -7.57
C LYS A 6 -25.69 16.06 -6.92
N LEU A 7 -26.57 15.27 -7.52
CA LEU A 7 -26.91 13.93 -7.02
C LEU A 7 -25.70 12.99 -7.15
N LEU A 8 -25.06 13.00 -8.31
CA LEU A 8 -23.88 12.16 -8.59
C LEU A 8 -22.72 12.49 -7.64
N GLU A 9 -22.42 13.77 -7.43
CA GLU A 9 -21.38 14.22 -6.49
C GLU A 9 -21.64 13.69 -5.06
N LYS A 10 -22.88 13.80 -4.58
CA LYS A 10 -23.27 13.26 -3.27
C LYS A 10 -23.10 11.75 -3.17
N MET A 11 -23.40 11.01 -4.24
CA MET A 11 -23.24 9.55 -4.27
C MET A 11 -21.76 9.15 -4.18
N LYS A 12 -20.90 9.78 -4.99
CA LYS A 12 -19.45 9.54 -4.93
C LYS A 12 -18.88 9.84 -3.55
N LEU A 13 -19.27 10.98 -2.97
CA LEU A 13 -18.78 11.40 -1.65
C LEU A 13 -19.19 10.42 -0.55
N ARG A 14 -20.39 9.81 -0.65
CA ARG A 14 -20.81 8.75 0.29
C ARG A 14 -19.93 7.50 0.21
N ILE A 15 -19.47 7.12 -0.99
CA ILE A 15 -18.55 5.99 -1.16
C ILE A 15 -17.21 6.32 -0.52
N LEU A 16 -16.63 7.48 -0.87
CA LEU A 16 -15.32 7.91 -0.36
C LEU A 16 -15.29 8.05 1.17
N ARG A 17 -16.41 8.47 1.76
CA ARG A 17 -16.58 8.59 3.21
C ARG A 17 -17.04 7.31 3.90
N SER A 18 -17.25 6.23 3.16
CA SER A 18 -17.50 4.92 3.77
C SER A 18 -16.29 4.49 4.59
N PHE A 19 -16.53 3.77 5.68
CA PHE A 19 -15.48 3.32 6.60
C PHE A 19 -14.33 2.62 5.86
N LYS A 20 -14.67 1.72 4.94
CA LYS A 20 -13.73 0.98 4.09
C LYS A 20 -12.83 1.91 3.26
N TRP A 21 -13.41 2.80 2.46
CA TRP A 21 -12.62 3.73 1.65
C TRP A 21 -11.79 4.69 2.50
N LYS A 22 -12.35 5.14 3.61
CA LYS A 22 -11.67 6.09 4.49
C LYS A 22 -10.40 5.49 5.07
N ASP A 23 -10.50 4.29 5.65
CA ASP A 23 -9.39 3.66 6.36
C ASP A 23 -8.40 2.99 5.41
N ASP A 24 -8.86 2.44 4.28
CA ASP A 24 -7.99 1.68 3.37
C ASP A 24 -7.34 2.55 2.28
N VAL A 25 -7.95 3.70 1.92
CA VAL A 25 -7.52 4.51 0.76
C VAL A 25 -7.34 5.99 1.12
N VAL A 26 -8.38 6.65 1.63
CA VAL A 26 -8.35 8.11 1.81
C VAL A 26 -7.34 8.53 2.87
N ASN A 27 -7.42 8.00 4.10
CA ASN A 27 -6.47 8.39 5.15
C ASN A 27 -5.04 8.00 4.76
N PRO A 28 -4.74 6.75 4.36
CA PRO A 28 -3.35 6.36 4.07
C PRO A 28 -2.71 7.18 2.96
N LEU A 29 -3.42 7.47 1.87
CA LEU A 29 -2.88 8.26 0.78
C LEU A 29 -2.79 9.76 1.13
N SER A 30 -3.71 10.28 1.94
CA SER A 30 -3.65 11.67 2.40
C SER A 30 -2.45 11.90 3.30
N ASP A 31 -2.22 10.99 4.26
CA ASP A 31 -1.08 11.03 5.17
C ASP A 31 0.25 10.93 4.42
N GLU A 32 0.36 10.00 3.47
CA GLU A 32 1.58 9.79 2.67
C GLU A 32 1.90 11.00 1.78
N LEU A 33 0.89 11.63 1.19
CA LEU A 33 1.06 12.80 0.32
C LEU A 33 1.09 14.13 1.09
N GLY A 34 0.85 14.10 2.41
CA GLY A 34 0.85 15.30 3.26
C GLY A 34 -0.27 16.28 2.94
N ILE A 35 -1.43 15.79 2.50
CA ILE A 35 -2.62 16.61 2.19
C ILE A 35 -3.78 16.27 3.12
N SER A 36 -4.82 17.10 3.14
CA SER A 36 -6.03 16.79 3.92
C SER A 36 -6.87 15.70 3.25
N ASN A 37 -7.62 14.95 4.06
CA ASN A 37 -8.61 13.99 3.56
C ASN A 37 -9.62 14.63 2.60
N GLU A 38 -10.03 15.88 2.85
CA GLU A 38 -10.96 16.60 1.97
C GLU A 38 -10.36 16.91 0.60
N GLU A 39 -9.06 17.21 0.54
CA GLU A 39 -8.35 17.39 -0.73
C GLU A 39 -8.21 16.07 -1.47
N MET A 40 -7.90 14.99 -0.77
CA MET A 40 -7.87 13.66 -1.37
C MET A 40 -9.24 13.23 -1.89
N GLU A 41 -10.32 13.45 -1.12
CA GLU A 41 -11.69 13.21 -1.56
C GLU A 41 -11.98 13.96 -2.88
N LYS A 42 -11.58 15.23 -3.00
CA LYS A 42 -11.75 16.02 -4.22
C LYS A 42 -10.94 15.47 -5.40
N ILE A 43 -9.68 15.08 -5.18
CA ILE A 43 -8.85 14.45 -6.21
C ILE A 43 -9.53 13.19 -6.73
N LEU A 44 -9.95 12.29 -5.83
CA LEU A 44 -10.63 11.05 -6.21
C LEU A 44 -11.94 11.30 -6.94
N MET A 45 -12.76 12.26 -6.49
CA MET A 45 -14.02 12.62 -7.17
C MET A 45 -13.81 13.14 -8.60
N ASN A 46 -12.74 13.91 -8.81
CA ASN A 46 -12.41 14.50 -10.11
C ASN A 46 -11.88 13.47 -11.11
N HIS A 47 -11.20 12.42 -10.64
CA HIS A 47 -10.54 11.45 -11.50
C HIS A 47 -11.29 10.12 -11.65
N LEU A 48 -12.12 9.74 -10.66
CA LEU A 48 -12.83 8.47 -10.66
C LEU A 48 -14.34 8.69 -10.91
N ASP A 49 -14.89 7.94 -11.85
CA ASP A 49 -16.33 7.89 -12.08
C ASP A 49 -17.02 7.00 -11.02
N MET A 50 -18.36 6.96 -11.05
CA MET A 50 -19.14 6.19 -10.09
C MET A 50 -18.82 4.69 -10.18
N SER A 51 -18.67 4.16 -11.41
CA SER A 51 -18.41 2.74 -11.64
C SER A 51 -17.06 2.30 -11.07
N SER A 52 -16.03 3.13 -11.23
CA SER A 52 -14.71 2.89 -10.65
C SER A 52 -14.75 2.90 -9.13
N LEU A 53 -15.43 3.87 -8.51
CA LEU A 53 -15.53 3.96 -7.05
C LEU A 53 -16.24 2.75 -6.42
N GLU A 54 -17.23 2.18 -7.10
CA GLU A 54 -17.90 0.96 -6.63
C GLU A 54 -17.03 -0.30 -6.80
N ALA A 55 -16.21 -0.35 -7.86
CA ALA A 55 -15.43 -1.53 -8.21
C ALA A 55 -14.03 -1.62 -7.56
N LEU A 56 -13.43 -0.49 -7.18
CA LEU A 56 -12.01 -0.45 -6.81
C LEU A 56 -11.68 -1.03 -5.42
N HIS A 57 -12.63 -1.07 -4.47
CA HIS A 57 -12.34 -1.54 -3.10
C HIS A 57 -11.81 -2.99 -3.06
N PRO A 58 -12.44 -3.98 -3.72
CA PRO A 58 -11.86 -5.33 -3.87
C PRO A 58 -10.48 -5.34 -4.56
N THR A 59 -10.22 -4.40 -5.46
CA THR A 59 -8.93 -4.29 -6.15
C THR A 59 -7.84 -3.78 -5.21
N PHE A 60 -8.14 -2.83 -4.32
CA PHE A 60 -7.19 -2.36 -3.31
C PHE A 60 -6.75 -3.48 -2.37
N GLU A 61 -7.68 -4.29 -1.86
CA GLU A 61 -7.35 -5.41 -0.98
C GLU A 61 -6.46 -6.45 -1.66
N SER A 62 -6.71 -6.75 -2.94
CA SER A 62 -5.88 -7.69 -3.70
C SER A 62 -4.51 -7.12 -4.09
N ALA A 63 -4.39 -5.80 -4.23
CA ALA A 63 -3.11 -5.13 -4.50
C ALA A 63 -2.25 -4.93 -3.24
N ARG A 64 -2.85 -4.87 -2.06
CA ARG A 64 -2.17 -4.56 -0.79
C ARG A 64 -0.93 -5.43 -0.52
N PRO A 65 -0.94 -6.77 -0.68
CA PRO A 65 0.26 -7.58 -0.49
C PRO A 65 1.40 -7.23 -1.45
N LYS A 66 1.06 -6.89 -2.70
CA LYS A 66 2.04 -6.48 -3.72
C LYS A 66 2.67 -5.14 -3.35
N CYS A 67 1.88 -4.15 -2.96
CA CYS A 67 2.39 -2.84 -2.54
C CYS A 67 3.33 -2.96 -1.32
N ILE A 68 2.99 -3.79 -0.34
CA ILE A 68 3.84 -4.06 0.83
C ILE A 68 5.17 -4.71 0.39
N ALA A 69 5.11 -5.71 -0.50
CA ALA A 69 6.31 -6.39 -1.00
C ALA A 69 7.25 -5.43 -1.76
N GLU A 70 6.69 -4.54 -2.58
CA GLU A 70 7.45 -3.51 -3.31
C GLU A 70 8.09 -2.49 -2.36
N ARG A 71 7.36 -2.06 -1.33
CA ARG A 71 7.91 -1.18 -0.30
C ARG A 71 9.06 -1.86 0.47
N LEU A 72 8.88 -3.12 0.86
CA LEU A 72 9.94 -3.92 1.50
C LEU A 72 11.16 -4.11 0.59
N GLN A 73 10.98 -4.32 -0.72
CA GLN A 73 12.09 -4.40 -1.68
C GLN A 73 12.96 -3.14 -1.61
N ALA A 74 12.33 -1.97 -1.57
CA ALA A 74 13.02 -0.69 -1.49
C ALA A 74 13.67 -0.47 -0.11
N ASP A 75 12.91 -0.66 0.97
CA ASP A 75 13.34 -0.32 2.34
C ASP A 75 14.39 -1.27 2.89
N LEU A 76 14.40 -2.55 2.46
CA LEU A 76 15.44 -3.52 2.75
C LEU A 76 16.64 -3.44 1.78
N ARG A 77 16.60 -2.52 0.81
CA ARG A 77 17.64 -2.32 -0.21
C ARG A 77 17.93 -3.57 -1.04
N LEU A 78 16.92 -4.44 -1.22
CA LEU A 78 17.04 -5.67 -1.99
C LEU A 78 17.25 -5.37 -3.49
N CYS A 79 16.84 -4.20 -3.99
CA CYS A 79 17.23 -3.75 -5.32
C CYS A 79 18.75 -3.70 -5.51
N TRP A 80 19.51 -3.36 -4.47
CA TRP A 80 20.96 -3.37 -4.53
C TRP A 80 21.51 -4.75 -4.17
N LEU A 81 21.10 -5.29 -3.02
CA LEU A 81 21.69 -6.50 -2.45
C LEU A 81 21.38 -7.77 -3.27
N CYS A 82 20.21 -7.84 -3.89
CA CYS A 82 19.77 -8.95 -4.71
C CYS A 82 19.91 -8.63 -6.20
N ASP A 83 19.25 -7.58 -6.69
CA ASP A 83 19.10 -7.39 -8.15
C ASP A 83 20.37 -6.86 -8.84
N VAL A 84 21.26 -6.15 -8.12
CA VAL A 84 22.48 -5.53 -8.70
C VAL A 84 23.76 -6.22 -8.24
N MET A 85 23.91 -6.43 -6.93
CA MET A 85 25.13 -6.99 -6.36
C MET A 85 25.10 -8.52 -6.29
N GLU A 86 23.91 -9.12 -6.40
CA GLU A 86 23.70 -10.58 -6.34
C GLU A 86 24.30 -11.24 -5.08
N ILE A 87 24.41 -10.51 -3.97
CA ILE A 87 24.94 -11.01 -2.69
C ILE A 87 23.85 -11.77 -1.91
N VAL A 88 22.60 -11.31 -2.03
CA VAL A 88 21.43 -12.04 -1.53
C VAL A 88 20.74 -12.70 -2.72
N SER A 89 20.44 -13.99 -2.64
CA SER A 89 19.77 -14.67 -3.75
C SER A 89 18.33 -14.21 -3.93
N ILE A 90 17.81 -14.38 -5.15
CA ILE A 90 16.40 -14.09 -5.47
C ILE A 90 15.46 -14.92 -4.57
N GLU A 91 15.82 -16.16 -4.26
CA GLU A 91 15.03 -17.04 -3.40
C GLU A 91 14.97 -16.53 -1.96
N GLU A 92 16.11 -16.13 -1.38
CA GLU A 92 16.17 -15.57 -0.03
C GLU A 92 15.44 -14.23 0.08
N SER A 93 15.67 -13.34 -0.89
CA SER A 93 14.97 -12.05 -1.00
C SER A 93 13.46 -12.24 -1.03
N ASN A 94 12.97 -13.17 -1.85
CA ASN A 94 11.54 -13.47 -1.93
C ASN A 94 11.00 -14.12 -0.66
N ARG A 95 11.77 -15.03 -0.04
CA ARG A 95 11.39 -15.68 1.23
C ARG A 95 11.20 -14.65 2.34
N ILE A 96 12.15 -13.74 2.53
CA ILE A 96 12.06 -12.66 3.52
C ILE A 96 10.82 -11.81 3.27
N LYS A 97 10.64 -11.31 2.03
CA LYS A 97 9.48 -10.49 1.68
C LYS A 97 8.15 -11.20 1.93
N MET A 98 8.02 -12.47 1.53
CA MET A 98 6.77 -13.23 1.71
C MET A 98 6.40 -13.39 3.18
N ILE A 99 7.37 -13.67 4.04
CA ILE A 99 7.14 -13.80 5.50
C ILE A 99 6.67 -12.46 6.06
N LEU A 100 7.39 -11.37 5.77
CA LEU A 100 7.07 -10.04 6.30
C LEU A 100 5.71 -9.53 5.78
N VAL A 101 5.41 -9.72 4.49
CA VAL A 101 4.10 -9.39 3.92
C VAL A 101 3.00 -10.12 4.69
N LYS A 102 3.16 -11.42 4.96
CA LYS A 102 2.17 -12.20 5.70
C LYS A 102 1.99 -11.68 7.12
N GLU A 103 3.06 -11.33 7.82
CA GLU A 103 2.99 -10.76 9.16
C GLU A 103 2.27 -9.40 9.19
N ILE A 104 2.59 -8.51 8.25
CA ILE A 104 1.97 -7.18 8.13
C ILE A 104 0.47 -7.33 7.79
N MET A 105 0.13 -8.23 6.87
CA MET A 105 -1.27 -8.52 6.52
C MET A 105 -2.06 -9.09 7.71
N ASN A 106 -1.39 -9.76 8.65
CA ASN A 106 -1.97 -10.26 9.90
C ASN A 106 -1.98 -9.21 11.03
N GLY A 107 -1.63 -7.95 10.74
CA GLY A 107 -1.74 -6.83 11.68
C GLY A 107 -0.45 -6.44 12.38
N LYS A 108 0.70 -7.03 12.04
CA LYS A 108 2.00 -6.55 12.54
C LYS A 108 2.27 -5.14 12.00
N ASN A 109 2.80 -4.27 12.85
CA ASN A 109 3.19 -2.93 12.44
C ASN A 109 4.32 -2.98 11.39
N TYR A 110 4.25 -2.11 10.38
CA TYR A 110 5.21 -2.09 9.28
C TYR A 110 6.65 -1.86 9.75
N ASP A 111 6.89 -0.90 10.66
CA ASP A 111 8.24 -0.56 11.11
C ASP A 111 8.86 -1.68 11.95
N GLU A 112 8.04 -2.37 12.74
CA GLU A 112 8.45 -3.56 13.47
C GLU A 112 8.84 -4.69 12.51
N ALA A 113 7.99 -4.98 11.53
CA ALA A 113 8.28 -5.98 10.50
C ALA A 113 9.54 -5.62 9.68
N LEU A 114 9.72 -4.35 9.34
CA LEU A 114 10.91 -3.86 8.63
C LEU A 114 12.19 -4.08 9.46
N ASN A 115 12.14 -3.83 10.76
CA ASN A 115 13.29 -4.06 11.65
C ASN A 115 13.66 -5.55 11.73
N ASP A 116 12.67 -6.45 11.75
CA ASP A 116 12.93 -7.89 11.70
C ASP A 116 13.46 -8.33 10.33
N GLY A 117 12.97 -7.73 9.25
CA GLY A 117 13.52 -7.93 7.91
C GLY A 117 14.98 -7.52 7.81
N LYS A 118 15.37 -6.38 8.40
CA LYS A 118 16.77 -5.94 8.44
C LYS A 118 17.68 -6.93 9.17
N LYS A 119 17.21 -7.51 10.28
CA LYS A 119 17.95 -8.58 10.99
C LYS A 119 18.14 -9.80 10.09
N GLN A 120 17.08 -10.27 9.45
CA GLN A 120 17.15 -11.42 8.55
C GLN A 120 18.12 -11.17 7.37
N VAL A 121 18.10 -9.99 6.77
CA VAL A 121 19.05 -9.63 5.71
C VAL A 121 20.48 -9.60 6.25
N LEU A 122 20.71 -9.02 7.43
CA LEU A 122 22.04 -8.98 8.04
C LEU A 122 22.55 -10.39 8.37
N ASP A 123 21.69 -11.27 8.87
CA ASP A 123 22.05 -12.67 9.14
C ASP A 123 22.53 -13.36 7.86
N LEU A 124 21.89 -13.12 6.70
CA LEU A 124 22.36 -13.64 5.41
C LEU A 124 23.73 -13.09 5.00
N LEU A 125 23.98 -11.80 5.24
CA LEU A 125 25.24 -11.14 4.89
C LEU A 125 26.42 -11.52 5.79
N LEU A 126 26.15 -12.06 6.99
CA LEU A 126 27.16 -12.44 7.97
C LEU A 126 27.45 -13.95 8.00
N ILE A 127 26.76 -14.76 7.18
CA ILE A 127 27.10 -16.18 7.01
C ILE A 127 28.40 -16.25 6.19
N GLU A 128 29.49 -16.65 6.86
CA GLU A 128 30.80 -16.99 6.27
C GLU A 128 30.76 -18.29 5.47
#